data_AF-A0A545W1B8-F1
#
_entry.id   AF-A0A545W1B8-F1
#
_cell.length_a   1.000
_cell.length_b   1.000
_cell.length_c   1.000
_cell.angle_alpha   90.00
_cell.angle_beta   90.00
_cell.angle_gamma   90.00
#
_symmetry.space_group_name_H-M   'P 1'
#
loop_
_entity.id
_entity.type
_entity.pdbx_description
1 polymer ?
#
loop_
_entity_poly.entity_id
_entity_poly.type
_entity_poly.pdbx_seq_one_letter_code
_entity_poly.pdbx_strand_id
1 'polypeptide(L)' 'MGKVHGSLARAGKVKSQTPKVEPQEKAKTPKGRALKRLKYTRRFVNVTLTGGKRKMNPNPGS' A
#
# COMPACT_ATOMS: atom_id res chain seq x y z
N MET A 1 -13.19 -21.63 33.68
CA MET A 1 -13.10 -20.15 33.66
C MET A 1 -11.64 -19.78 33.45
N GLY A 2 -11.29 -19.20 32.29
CA GLY A 2 -9.91 -18.85 31.95
C GLY A 2 -9.42 -17.58 32.67
N LYS A 3 -8.12 -17.29 32.56
CA LYS A 3 -7.53 -16.08 33.14
C LYS A 3 -8.10 -14.83 32.46
N VAL A 4 -8.93 -14.09 33.19
CA VAL A 4 -9.62 -12.88 32.72
C VAL A 4 -8.71 -11.64 32.74
N HIS A 5 -7.69 -11.65 33.60
CA HIS A 5 -6.83 -10.50 33.86
C HIS A 5 -5.39 -10.79 33.42
N GLY A 6 -4.91 -10.02 32.45
CA GLY A 6 -3.53 -10.06 31.93
C GLY A 6 -2.79 -8.74 32.14
N SER A 7 -1.54 -8.68 31.71
CA SER A 7 -0.75 -7.43 31.78
C SER A 7 -1.22 -6.43 30.72
N LEU A 8 -1.59 -5.24 31.18
CA LEU A 8 -1.94 -4.10 30.32
C LEU A 8 -0.71 -3.27 29.88
N ALA A 9 0.47 -3.57 30.42
CA ALA A 9 1.69 -2.76 30.24
C ALA A 9 2.20 -2.69 28.79
N ARG A 10 1.80 -3.62 27.93
CA ARG A 10 2.23 -3.68 26.52
C ARG A 10 1.25 -2.99 25.56
N ALA A 11 0.18 -2.38 26.06
CA ALA A 11 -0.77 -1.66 25.23
C ALA A 11 -0.05 -0.54 24.45
N GLY A 12 -0.18 -0.54 23.13
CA GLY A 12 0.41 0.48 22.27
C GLY A 12 1.92 0.40 22.00
N LYS A 13 2.65 -0.59 22.58
CA LYS A 13 4.13 -0.70 22.49
C LYS A 13 4.67 -0.54 21.06
N VAL A 14 4.07 -1.21 20.08
CA VAL A 14 4.59 -1.18 18.70
C VAL A 14 4.40 0.21 18.07
N LYS A 15 3.23 0.83 18.26
CA LYS A 15 2.92 2.14 17.68
C LYS A 15 3.78 3.26 18.27
N SER A 16 4.15 3.17 19.55
CA SER A 16 5.04 4.14 20.19
C SER A 16 6.52 3.93 19.84
N GLN A 17 6.91 2.70 19.47
CA GLN A 17 8.29 2.38 19.08
C GLN A 17 8.62 2.71 17.63
N THR A 18 7.63 2.67 16.72
CA THR A 18 7.88 2.99 15.31
C THR A 18 8.22 4.48 15.14
N PRO A 19 9.32 4.84 14.42
CA PRO A 19 9.63 6.23 14.16
C PRO A 19 8.51 6.89 13.35
N LYS A 20 8.17 8.14 13.70
CA LYS A 20 7.16 8.91 12.97
C LYS A 20 7.74 9.34 11.61
N VAL A 21 7.11 8.88 10.54
CA VAL A 21 7.44 9.30 9.17
C VAL A 21 6.26 10.11 8.62
N GLU A 22 6.50 11.37 8.28
CA GLU A 22 5.49 12.23 7.66
C GLU A 22 5.24 11.83 6.19
N PRO A 23 4.01 12.00 5.68
CA PRO A 23 3.71 11.71 4.29
C PRO A 23 4.45 12.66 3.37
N GLN A 24 5.10 12.11 2.35
CA GLN A 24 5.74 12.90 1.29
C GLN A 24 4.68 13.58 0.42
N GLU A 25 4.97 14.80 -0.03
CA GLU A 25 4.16 15.47 -1.04
C GLU A 25 4.21 14.70 -2.36
N LYS A 26 3.03 14.44 -2.93
CA LYS A 26 2.88 13.72 -4.20
C LYS A 26 1.92 14.47 -5.10
N ALA A 27 2.15 14.38 -6.41
CA ALA A 27 1.23 14.90 -7.40
C ALA A 27 -0.18 14.34 -7.19
N LYS A 28 -1.18 15.22 -7.25
CA LYS A 28 -2.58 14.86 -7.02
C LYS A 28 -3.04 13.85 -8.06
N THR A 29 -3.54 12.70 -7.60
CA THR A 29 -4.15 11.72 -8.50
C THR A 29 -5.47 12.28 -9.05
N PRO A 30 -5.73 12.21 -10.36
CA PRO A 30 -6.99 12.63 -10.94
C PRO A 30 -8.15 11.79 -10.38
N LYS A 31 -9.35 12.36 -10.31
CA LYS A 31 -10.57 11.70 -9.81
C LYS A 31 -11.52 11.35 -10.95
N GLY A 32 -12.44 10.41 -10.71
CA GLY A 32 -13.52 10.06 -11.65
C GLY A 32 -13.06 9.47 -12.98
N ARG A 33 -13.62 9.99 -14.09
CA ARG A 33 -13.36 9.50 -15.46
C ARG A 33 -11.88 9.55 -15.85
N ALA A 34 -11.17 10.59 -15.43
CA ALA A 34 -9.74 10.74 -15.73
C ALA A 34 -8.90 9.61 -15.09
N LEU A 35 -9.24 9.18 -13.87
CA LEU A 35 -8.59 8.04 -13.23
C LEU A 35 -8.88 6.72 -13.96
N LYS A 36 -10.11 6.54 -14.45
CA LYS A 36 -10.50 5.35 -15.24
C LYS A 36 -9.73 5.30 -16.55
N ARG A 37 -9.58 6.43 -17.26
CA ARG A 37 -8.73 6.53 -18.46
C ARG A 37 -7.30 6.11 -18.17
N LEU A 38 -6.69 6.67 -17.11
CA LEU A 38 -5.32 6.36 -16.71
C LEU A 38 -5.15 4.87 -16.34
N LYS A 39 -6.12 4.27 -15.65
CA LYS A 39 -6.09 2.83 -15.33
C LYS A 39 -6.21 1.97 -16.58
N TYR A 40 -7.06 2.33 -17.53
CA TYR A 40 -7.22 1.61 -18.78
C TYR A 40 -5.93 1.65 -19.61
N THR A 41 -5.38 2.84 -19.84
CA THR A 41 -4.14 2.98 -20.61
C THR A 41 -2.98 2.22 -19.96
N ARG A 42 -2.82 2.28 -18.63
CA ARG A 42 -1.77 1.55 -17.91
C ARG A 42 -1.94 0.02 -17.94
N ARG A 43 -3.18 -0.49 -17.99
CA ARG A 43 -3.44 -1.94 -17.88
C ARG A 43 -3.52 -2.66 -19.23
N PHE A 44 -4.01 -1.97 -20.26
CA PHE A 44 -4.36 -2.61 -21.52
C PHE A 44 -3.59 -2.06 -22.73
N VAL A 45 -3.28 -0.76 -22.75
CA VAL A 45 -2.55 -0.15 -23.86
C VAL A 45 -1.05 -0.28 -23.63
N ASN A 46 -0.56 0.26 -22.51
CA ASN A 46 0.86 0.28 -22.14
C ASN A 46 1.17 -0.85 -21.17
N VAL A 47 0.99 -2.09 -21.62
CA VAL A 47 1.14 -3.28 -20.78
C VAL A 47 2.61 -3.47 -20.40
N THR A 48 2.91 -3.45 -19.10
CA THR A 48 4.20 -3.92 -18.58
C THR A 48 4.07 -5.36 -18.09
N LEU A 49 4.91 -6.25 -18.61
CA LEU A 49 4.98 -7.65 -18.20
C LEU A 49 6.16 -7.82 -17.24
N THR A 50 5.97 -8.61 -16.19
CA THR A 50 7.02 -8.92 -15.19
C THR A 50 7.07 -10.44 -15.02
N GLY A 51 8.18 -11.05 -15.42
CA GLY A 51 8.33 -12.51 -15.45
C GLY A 51 7.34 -13.22 -16.39
N GLY A 52 7.04 -12.62 -17.55
CA GLY A 52 6.16 -13.21 -18.58
C GLY A 52 4.66 -13.18 -18.27
N LYS A 53 4.24 -12.75 -17.07
CA LYS A 53 2.83 -12.56 -16.69
C LYS A 53 2.56 -11.10 -16.31
N ARG A 54 1.29 -10.68 -16.38
CA ARG A 54 0.89 -9.36 -15.87
C ARG A 54 0.91 -9.38 -14.34
N LYS A 55 1.80 -8.62 -13.71
CA LYS A 55 1.76 -8.32 -12.27
C LYS A 55 1.49 -6.83 -12.06
N MET A 56 0.79 -6.51 -10.98
CA MET A 56 0.54 -5.14 -10.54
C MET A 56 1.38 -4.87 -9.30
N ASN A 57 2.06 -3.72 -9.26
CA ASN A 57 2.97 -3.35 -8.17
C ASN A 57 4.09 -4.40 -7.91
N PRO A 58 4.88 -4.79 -8.92
CA PRO A 58 6.05 -5.64 -8.70
C PRO A 58 7.12 -4.89 -7.90
N ASN A 59 7.82 -5.60 -7.02
CA ASN A 59 9.04 -5.08 -6.41
C ASN A 59 10.15 -4.97 -7.47
N PRO A 60 11.17 -4.11 -7.27
CA PRO A 60 12.32 -4.08 -8.15
C PRO A 60 12.92 -5.49 -8.32
N GLY A 61 13.08 -5.95 -9.56
CA GLY A 61 13.63 -7.27 -9.89
C GLY A 61 12.64 -8.46 -9.88
N SER A 62 11.33 -8.21 -9.77
CA SER A 62 10.26 -9.25 -9.71
C SER A 62 9.49 -9.51 -11.01
#